data_AF-A0A6I9HQK1-F1
#
_entry.id   AF-A0A6I9HQK1-F1
#
_cell.length_a   1.000
_cell.length_b   1.000
_cell.length_c   1.000
_cell.angle_alpha   90.00
_cell.angle_beta   90.00
_cell.angle_gamma   90.00
#
_symmetry.space_group_name_H-M   'P 1'
#
loop_
_entity.id
_entity.type
_entity.pdbx_description
1 polymer ?
#
loop_
_entity_poly.entity_id
_entity_poly.type
_entity_poly.pdbx_seq_one_letter_code
_entity_poly.pdbx_strand_id
1 'polypeptide(L)'
;MLGDRECLSLQDQDRERLNAAFASIVNLMRGVSKECEKCYRSMATNKCKENEIKHFCKYHGKSVERKTDPTEEEGTEGSVEPSQAQTCQQRPRRHSKDFYIEVSPGIYSVTAISEDMVEQTHVVDVNAGQSVDLTFVL
;
A
#
# COMPACT_ATOMS: atom_id res chain seq x y z
N MET A 1 57.40 -28.41 5.60
CA MET A 1 56.41 -27.90 4.62
C MET A 1 55.01 -28.40 5.02
N LEU A 2 54.44 -27.87 6.11
CA LEU A 2 53.10 -28.26 6.59
C LEU A 2 52.40 -27.08 7.30
N GLY A 3 52.61 -25.84 6.83
CA GLY A 3 52.11 -24.61 7.48
C GLY A 3 51.06 -23.83 6.69
N ASP A 4 50.94 -24.05 5.37
CA ASP A 4 50.09 -23.22 4.51
C ASP A 4 48.68 -23.78 4.29
N ARG A 5 48.40 -24.99 4.80
CA ARG A 5 47.09 -25.66 4.64
C ARG A 5 46.05 -25.28 5.70
N GLU A 6 46.47 -24.77 6.86
CA GLU A 6 45.56 -24.43 7.97
C GLU A 6 45.09 -22.97 7.98
N CYS A 7 45.74 -22.07 7.23
CA CYS A 7 45.33 -20.65 7.17
C CYS A 7 44.16 -20.41 6.22
N LEU A 8 44.09 -21.17 5.12
CA LEU A 8 43.02 -21.07 4.11
C LEU A 8 41.65 -21.49 4.67
N SER A 9 41.61 -22.44 5.62
CA SER A 9 40.36 -22.93 6.20
C SER A 9 39.68 -21.94 7.15
N LEU A 10 40.43 -21.04 7.79
CA LEU A 10 39.87 -20.03 8.70
C LEU A 10 39.14 -18.91 7.94
N GLN A 11 39.73 -18.43 6.83
CA GLN A 11 39.10 -17.40 5.99
C GLN A 11 37.84 -17.92 5.28
N ASP A 12 37.84 -19.18 4.85
CA ASP A 12 36.65 -19.83 4.30
C ASP A 12 35.55 -19.99 5.36
N GLN A 13 35.91 -20.34 6.60
CA GLN A 13 34.97 -20.48 7.69
C GLN A 13 34.30 -19.16 8.10
N ASP A 14 35.05 -18.05 8.12
CA ASP A 14 34.48 -16.72 8.39
C ASP A 14 33.55 -16.25 7.25
N ARG A 15 33.92 -16.54 6.00
CA ARG A 15 33.06 -16.28 4.83
C ARG A 15 31.77 -17.09 4.88
N GLU A 16 31.85 -18.36 5.25
CA GLU A 16 30.68 -19.23 5.43
C GLU A 16 29.77 -18.73 6.56
N ARG A 17 30.34 -18.32 7.69
CA ARG A 17 29.59 -17.71 8.81
C ARG A 17 28.88 -16.42 8.40
N LEU A 18 29.55 -15.56 7.64
CA LEU A 18 28.97 -14.33 7.12
C LEU A 18 27.82 -14.60 6.15
N ASN A 19 27.99 -15.56 5.23
CA ASN A 19 26.94 -15.98 4.31
C ASN A 19 25.74 -16.58 5.05
N ALA A 20 25.97 -17.37 6.11
CA ALA A 20 24.92 -17.92 6.95
C ALA A 20 24.14 -16.81 7.69
N ALA A 21 24.83 -15.77 8.18
CA ALA A 21 24.20 -14.61 8.80
C ALA A 21 23.30 -13.85 7.81
N PHE A 22 23.79 -13.57 6.59
CA PHE A 22 22.96 -12.95 5.55
C PHE A 22 21.76 -13.82 5.17
N ALA A 23 21.95 -15.13 5.01
CA ALA A 23 20.86 -16.05 4.74
C ALA A 23 19.81 -16.05 5.87
N SER A 24 20.24 -15.94 7.13
CA SER A 24 19.36 -15.81 8.29
C SER A 24 18.53 -14.52 8.24
N ILE A 25 19.15 -13.39 7.94
CA ILE A 25 18.45 -12.09 7.78
C ILE A 25 17.43 -12.18 6.63
N VAL A 26 17.81 -12.72 5.48
CA VAL A 26 16.90 -12.89 4.34
C VAL A 26 15.73 -13.82 4.69
N ASN A 27 15.99 -14.90 5.43
CA ASN A 27 14.95 -15.79 5.95
C ASN A 27 13.98 -15.06 6.89
N LEU A 28 14.51 -14.26 7.81
CA LEU A 28 13.71 -13.45 8.74
C LEU A 28 12.85 -12.43 7.99
N MET A 29 13.44 -11.68 7.07
CA MET A 29 12.72 -10.68 6.25
C MET A 29 11.63 -11.33 5.40
N ARG A 30 11.87 -12.53 4.86
CA ARG A 30 10.86 -13.34 4.17
C ARG A 30 9.74 -13.79 5.11
N GLY A 31 10.08 -14.21 6.32
CA GLY A 31 9.10 -14.55 7.36
C GLY A 31 8.20 -13.37 7.72
N VAL A 32 8.82 -12.22 8.01
CA VAL A 32 8.10 -10.96 8.28
C VAL A 32 7.21 -10.56 7.11
N SER A 33 7.72 -10.64 5.87
CA SER A 33 6.93 -10.31 4.67
C SER A 33 5.70 -11.21 4.52
N LYS A 34 5.82 -12.50 4.83
CA LYS A 34 4.72 -13.46 4.81
C LYS A 34 3.69 -13.19 5.90
N GLU A 35 4.13 -12.77 7.09
CA GLU A 35 3.22 -12.36 8.16
C GLU A 35 2.52 -11.03 7.85
N CYS A 36 3.19 -10.07 7.20
CA CYS A 36 2.56 -8.87 6.67
C CYS A 36 1.49 -9.21 5.62
N GLU A 37 1.77 -10.15 4.71
CA GLU A 37 0.81 -10.64 3.70
C GLU A 37 -0.42 -11.28 4.36
N LYS A 38 -0.23 -12.09 5.41
CA LYS A 38 -1.34 -12.68 6.17
C LYS A 38 -2.14 -11.64 6.92
N CYS A 39 -1.49 -10.73 7.64
CA CYS A 39 -2.13 -9.62 8.35
C CYS A 39 -3.00 -8.81 7.37
N TYR A 40 -2.47 -8.51 6.18
CA TYR A 40 -3.19 -7.76 5.16
C TYR A 40 -4.32 -8.57 4.49
N ARG A 41 -4.11 -9.87 4.20
CA ARG A 41 -5.20 -10.75 3.72
C ARG A 41 -6.33 -10.89 4.73
N SER A 42 -6.00 -10.97 6.02
CA SER A 42 -6.96 -10.91 7.11
C SER A 42 -7.54 -9.51 7.30
N MET A 43 -6.90 -8.43 6.85
CA MET A 43 -7.49 -7.09 6.77
C MET A 43 -8.39 -6.90 5.55
N ALA A 44 -8.18 -7.66 4.46
CA ALA A 44 -9.09 -7.68 3.31
C ALA A 44 -10.47 -8.25 3.68
N THR A 45 -10.56 -9.10 4.71
CA THR A 45 -11.85 -9.48 5.33
C THR A 45 -12.37 -8.42 6.31
N ASN A 46 -11.52 -7.48 6.72
CA ASN A 46 -11.78 -6.43 7.70
C ASN A 46 -11.71 -5.05 7.01
N LYS A 47 -12.55 -4.82 6.00
CA LYS A 47 -12.80 -3.51 5.36
C LYS A 47 -11.56 -2.63 5.14
N CYS A 48 -10.63 -3.08 4.29
CA CYS A 48 -9.65 -2.17 3.69
C CYS A 48 -10.37 -0.96 3.09
N LYS A 49 -9.85 0.25 3.37
CA LYS A 49 -10.40 1.46 2.76
C LYS A 49 -10.02 1.48 1.27
N GLU A 50 -10.89 2.04 0.43
CA GLU A 50 -10.71 2.07 -1.02
C GLU A 50 -9.36 2.66 -1.46
N ASN A 51 -8.84 3.64 -0.71
CA ASN A 51 -7.52 4.24 -0.93
C ASN A 51 -6.35 3.25 -0.71
N GLU A 52 -6.49 2.30 0.22
CA GLU A 52 -5.48 1.27 0.50
C GLU A 52 -5.44 0.23 -0.62
N ILE A 53 -6.62 -0.11 -1.19
CA ILE A 53 -6.74 -0.99 -2.36
C ILE A 53 -6.12 -0.33 -3.60
N LYS A 54 -6.40 0.97 -3.83
CA LYS A 54 -5.81 1.74 -4.94
C LYS A 54 -4.28 1.81 -4.84
N HIS A 55 -3.75 2.04 -3.64
CA HIS A 55 -2.31 2.03 -3.37
C HIS A 55 -1.71 0.64 -3.66
N PHE A 56 -2.33 -0.42 -3.17
CA PHE A 56 -1.86 -1.78 -3.42
C PHE A 56 -1.84 -2.11 -4.90
N CYS A 57 -2.96 -1.94 -5.63
CA CYS A 57 -3.01 -2.27 -7.06
C CYS A 57 -1.99 -1.47 -7.89
N LYS A 58 -1.69 -0.22 -7.50
CA LYS A 58 -0.76 0.65 -8.23
C LYS A 58 0.71 0.30 -8.00
N TYR A 59 1.09 -0.09 -6.78
CA TYR A 59 2.50 -0.25 -6.40
C TYR A 59 2.91 -1.70 -6.09
N HIS A 60 1.94 -2.55 -5.74
CA HIS A 60 2.16 -3.93 -5.30
C HIS A 60 1.31 -4.96 -6.04
N GLY A 61 0.34 -4.51 -6.85
CA GLY A 61 -0.41 -5.33 -7.77
C GLY A 61 0.56 -5.86 -8.81
N LYS A 62 1.12 -7.05 -8.56
CA LYS A 62 1.81 -7.80 -9.61
C LYS A 62 0.83 -7.92 -10.76
N SER A 63 1.13 -7.23 -11.86
CA SER A 63 0.46 -7.46 -13.14
C SER A 63 0.70 -8.92 -13.48
N VAL A 64 -0.27 -9.77 -13.17
CA VAL A 64 -0.34 -11.08 -13.78
C VAL A 64 -0.69 -10.77 -15.23
N GLU A 65 0.35 -10.67 -16.06
CA GLU A 65 0.27 -10.85 -17.50
C GLU A 65 -0.51 -12.15 -17.72
N ARG A 66 -1.80 -12.01 -17.97
CA ARG A 66 -2.59 -13.09 -18.51
C ARG A 66 -2.15 -13.22 -19.95
N LYS A 67 -1.19 -14.12 -20.21
CA LYS A 67 -1.01 -14.68 -21.54
C LYS A 67 -2.32 -15.34 -21.93
N THR A 68 -3.06 -14.71 -22.83
CA THR A 68 -4.13 -15.35 -23.60
C THR A 68 -3.72 -15.26 -25.05
N ASP A 69 -3.36 -16.42 -25.56
CA ASP A 69 -3.15 -16.80 -26.96
C ASP A 69 -4.31 -16.29 -27.85
N PRO A 70 -4.07 -15.76 -29.06
CA PRO A 70 -5.14 -15.52 -30.02
C PRO A 70 -5.45 -16.84 -30.73
N THR A 71 -6.49 -17.54 -30.31
CA THR A 71 -7.11 -18.59 -31.14
C THR A 71 -8.43 -18.08 -31.69
N GLU A 72 -8.47 -18.02 -33.02
CA GLU A 72 -9.54 -17.52 -33.86
C GLU A 72 -10.81 -18.39 -33.75
N GLU A 73 -11.93 -17.70 -33.55
CA GLU A 73 -13.30 -17.88 -34.07
C GLU A 73 -13.65 -19.17 -34.85
N GLU A 74 -14.73 -19.86 -34.44
CA GLU A 74 -15.97 -20.04 -35.25
C GLU A 74 -17.00 -20.95 -34.57
N GLY A 75 -18.29 -20.55 -34.64
CA GLY A 75 -19.40 -21.49 -34.84
C GLY A 75 -20.46 -21.69 -33.73
N THR A 76 -21.54 -20.89 -33.83
CA THR A 76 -22.95 -21.37 -33.80
C THR A 76 -23.67 -21.63 -32.46
N GLU A 77 -24.60 -20.70 -32.16
CA GLU A 77 -25.95 -20.82 -31.56
C GLU A 77 -26.19 -21.58 -30.24
N GLY A 78 -26.60 -20.84 -29.20
CA GLY A 78 -27.18 -21.42 -27.99
C GLY A 78 -27.34 -20.45 -26.81
N SER A 79 -28.40 -19.64 -26.84
CA SER A 79 -29.04 -18.91 -25.72
C SER A 79 -28.46 -19.06 -24.30
N VAL A 80 -27.73 -18.04 -23.80
CA VAL A 80 -27.82 -17.55 -22.41
C VAL A 80 -27.56 -16.03 -22.39
N GLU A 81 -28.55 -15.31 -21.87
CA GLU A 81 -28.61 -13.91 -21.39
C GLU A 81 -27.34 -13.03 -21.40
N PRO A 82 -27.42 -11.77 -21.90
CA PRO A 82 -26.34 -10.79 -21.74
C PRO A 82 -26.38 -10.22 -20.31
N SER A 83 -25.59 -10.80 -19.39
CA SER A 83 -25.40 -10.18 -18.08
C SER A 83 -24.58 -8.90 -18.27
N GLN A 84 -25.31 -7.80 -18.08
CA GLN A 84 -24.96 -6.43 -18.40
C GLN A 84 -23.55 -6.09 -17.93
N ALA A 85 -22.80 -5.48 -18.84
CA ALA A 85 -21.68 -4.62 -18.51
C ALA A 85 -22.15 -3.60 -17.46
N GLN A 86 -21.91 -3.90 -16.18
CA GLN A 86 -22.15 -2.97 -15.10
C GLN A 86 -20.98 -1.99 -15.17
N THR A 87 -21.09 -1.05 -16.11
CA THR A 87 -20.36 0.21 -16.11
C THR A 87 -20.33 0.66 -14.67
N CYS A 88 -19.15 0.65 -14.06
CA CYS A 88 -18.95 1.21 -12.74
C CYS A 88 -19.35 2.67 -12.88
N GLN A 89 -20.61 2.96 -12.55
CA GLN A 89 -21.14 4.30 -12.44
C GLN A 89 -20.23 4.97 -11.44
N GLN A 90 -19.27 5.73 -11.98
CA GLN A 90 -18.42 6.66 -11.27
C GLN A 90 -19.36 7.71 -10.69
N ARG A 91 -20.05 7.36 -9.60
CA ARG A 91 -20.68 8.36 -8.75
C ARG A 91 -19.49 9.13 -8.17
N PRO A 92 -19.39 10.45 -8.35
CA PRO A 92 -18.45 11.24 -7.60
C PRO A 92 -18.80 11.01 -6.12
N ARG A 93 -18.00 10.22 -5.42
CA ARG A 93 -18.15 10.04 -3.97
C ARG A 93 -17.82 11.40 -3.38
N ARG A 94 -18.84 12.20 -3.09
CA ARG A 94 -18.68 13.40 -2.28
C ARG A 94 -18.30 12.93 -0.89
N HIS A 95 -16.99 12.89 -0.63
CA HIS A 95 -16.41 12.64 0.68
C HIS A 95 -16.52 13.91 1.53
N SER A 96 -17.74 14.36 1.84
CA SER A 96 -17.91 15.40 2.86
C SER A 96 -18.07 14.70 4.21
N LYS A 97 -16.96 14.27 4.80
CA LYS A 97 -16.94 13.95 6.22
C LYS A 97 -16.01 14.95 6.89
N ASP A 98 -16.61 15.84 7.66
CA ASP A 98 -15.88 16.83 8.44
C ASP A 98 -15.07 16.12 9.54
N PHE A 99 -13.93 16.70 9.89
CA PHE A 99 -13.06 16.21 10.95
C PHE A 99 -13.02 17.22 12.10
N TYR A 100 -12.99 16.72 13.32
CA TYR A 100 -12.86 17.52 14.53
C TYR A 100 -11.56 17.16 15.25
N ILE A 101 -10.81 18.18 15.67
CA ILE A 101 -9.51 18.03 16.33
C ILE A 101 -9.51 18.92 17.57
N GLU A 102 -9.28 18.33 18.74
CA GLU A 102 -9.09 19.09 19.98
C GLU A 102 -7.62 19.44 20.17
N VAL A 103 -7.36 20.71 20.47
CA VAL A 103 -6.02 21.25 20.67
C VAL A 103 -5.96 22.10 21.92
N SER A 104 -4.76 22.28 22.47
CA SER A 104 -4.55 23.29 23.51
C SER A 104 -4.66 24.70 22.92
N PRO A 105 -4.95 25.74 23.72
CA PRO A 105 -4.95 27.11 23.22
C PRO A 105 -3.61 27.48 22.58
N GLY A 106 -3.65 28.18 21.44
CA GLY A 106 -2.45 28.59 20.70
C GLY A 106 -2.70 28.86 19.22
N ILE A 107 -1.62 29.20 18.51
CA ILE A 107 -1.63 29.49 17.07
C ILE A 107 -1.25 28.24 16.28
N TYR A 108 -2.08 27.85 15.32
CA TYR A 108 -1.91 26.65 14.50
C TYR A 108 -1.93 26.98 13.01
N SER A 109 -1.16 26.22 12.24
CA SER A 109 -1.20 26.21 10.77
C SER A 109 -1.81 24.89 10.31
N VAL A 110 -2.96 24.95 9.65
CA VAL A 110 -3.69 23.78 9.15
C VAL A 110 -3.59 23.77 7.63
N THR A 111 -2.99 22.71 7.08
CA THR A 111 -2.82 22.53 5.63
C THR A 111 -3.63 21.33 5.16
N ALA A 112 -4.40 21.51 4.10
CA ALA A 112 -5.12 20.45 3.41
C ALA A 112 -4.67 20.39 1.94
N ILE A 113 -4.57 19.17 1.41
CA ILE A 113 -4.02 18.89 0.07
C ILE A 113 -5.02 18.02 -0.71
N SER A 114 -5.32 18.40 -1.95
CA SER A 114 -6.23 17.68 -2.86
C SER A 114 -5.51 16.58 -3.65
N GLU A 115 -6.26 15.67 -4.29
CA GLU A 115 -5.67 14.62 -5.14
C GLU A 115 -4.89 15.20 -6.33
N ASP A 116 -5.28 16.40 -6.78
CA ASP A 116 -4.63 17.16 -7.84
C ASP A 116 -3.42 17.97 -7.35
N MET A 117 -2.96 17.71 -6.12
CA MET A 117 -1.82 18.39 -5.48
C MET A 117 -2.02 19.90 -5.26
N VAL A 118 -3.28 20.34 -5.17
CA VAL A 118 -3.62 21.69 -4.75
C VAL A 118 -3.53 21.75 -3.23
N GLU A 119 -2.79 22.73 -2.70
CA GLU A 119 -2.63 22.93 -1.26
C GLU A 119 -3.38 24.20 -0.81
N GLN A 120 -4.03 24.12 0.35
CA GLN A 120 -4.62 25.28 1.02
C GLN A 120 -4.23 25.25 2.50
N THR A 121 -3.69 26.37 2.98
CA THR A 121 -3.24 26.53 4.37
C THR A 121 -3.99 27.67 5.05
N HIS A 122 -4.48 27.41 6.26
CA HIS A 122 -5.08 28.42 7.14
C HIS A 122 -4.29 28.51 8.44
N VAL A 123 -3.99 29.74 8.87
CA VAL A 123 -3.41 30.01 10.18
C VAL A 123 -4.51 30.52 11.10
N VAL A 124 -4.70 29.86 12.24
CA VAL A 124 -5.76 30.16 13.20
C VAL A 124 -5.20 30.33 14.61
N ASP A 125 -5.74 31.29 15.35
CA ASP A 125 -5.49 31.45 16.78
C ASP A 125 -6.69 30.88 17.55
N VAL A 126 -6.44 29.87 18.40
CA VAL A 126 -7.47 29.12 19.12
C VAL A 126 -7.40 29.44 20.60
N ASN A 127 -8.46 30.03 21.14
CA ASN A 127 -8.59 30.32 22.57
C ASN A 127 -9.21 29.15 23.35
N ALA A 128 -9.07 29.15 24.68
CA ALA A 128 -9.65 28.12 25.53
C ALA A 128 -11.19 28.07 25.41
N GLY A 129 -11.73 26.88 25.11
CA GLY A 129 -13.17 26.67 24.91
C GLY A 129 -13.71 27.19 23.57
N GLN A 130 -12.86 27.70 22.68
CA GLN A 130 -13.23 28.14 21.34
C GLN A 130 -13.17 26.96 20.35
N SER A 131 -14.15 26.90 19.45
CA SER A 131 -14.11 26.05 18.26
C SER A 131 -14.00 26.93 17.00
N VAL A 132 -13.21 26.48 16.03
CA VAL A 132 -13.00 27.19 14.75
C VAL A 132 -13.33 26.23 13.61
N ASP A 133 -14.33 26.58 12.81
CA ASP A 133 -14.72 25.79 11.65
C ASP A 133 -13.89 26.21 10.42
N LEU A 134 -13.14 25.25 9.86
CA LEU A 134 -12.32 25.45 8.67
C LEU A 134 -12.92 24.72 7.48
N THR A 135 -13.23 25.48 6.43
CA THR A 135 -13.65 24.93 5.14
C THR A 135 -12.52 25.08 4.13
N PHE A 136 -12.11 23.95 3.55
CA PHE A 136 -11.10 23.92 2.49
C PHE A 136 -11.79 23.68 1.14
N VAL A 137 -11.52 24.56 0.17
CA VAL A 137 -12.01 24.45 -1.21
C VAL A 137 -10.81 24.03 -2.05
N LEU A 138 -10.72 22.71 -2.27
CA LEU A 138 -9.55 21.99 -2.78
C LEU A 138 -9.84 21.24 -4.08
#